data_AF-A0A6J7ZJD5-F1
#
_entry.id   AF-A0A6J7ZJD5-F1
#
_cell.length_a   1.000
_cell.length_b   1.000
_cell.length_c   1.000
_cell.angle_alpha   90.00
_cell.angle_beta   90.00
_cell.angle_gamma   90.00
#
_symmetry.space_group_name_H-M   'P 1'
#
loop_
_entity.id
_entity.type
_entity.pdbx_description
1 polymer ?
#
loop_
_entity_poly.entity_id
_entity_poly.type
_entity_poly.pdbx_seq_one_letter_code
_entity_poly.pdbx_strand_id
1 'polypeptide(L)'
;MNFRIEFSSSARDSLINLQELDAKKYNKVLKTLGLMATNLRHPSLKTHKYDTLSGPNQEEIFEAYVENKTPAAFRVFWYYGPDKGVITVIGITPHP
;
A
#
# COMPACT_ATOMS: atom_id res chain seq x y z
N MET A 1 -13.58 7.47 -8.33
CA MET A 1 -13.39 8.31 -7.13
C MET A 1 -11.91 8.38 -6.89
N ASN A 2 -11.34 9.58 -6.79
CA ASN A 2 -9.91 9.72 -6.54
C ASN A 2 -9.66 9.70 -5.03
N PHE A 3 -8.63 8.97 -4.62
CA PHE A 3 -8.18 8.89 -3.24
C PHE A 3 -6.91 9.71 -3.06
N ARG A 4 -6.88 10.53 -2.01
CA ARG A 4 -5.67 11.15 -1.50
C ARG A 4 -4.95 10.11 -0.63
N ILE A 5 -3.66 9.89 -0.92
CA ILE A 5 -2.86 8.93 -0.19
C ILE A 5 -2.03 9.67 0.86
N GLU A 6 -2.22 9.29 2.11
CA GLU A 6 -1.35 9.66 3.22
C GLU A 6 -0.44 8.48 3.58
N PHE A 7 0.71 8.79 4.19
CA PHE A 7 1.70 7.79 4.56
C PHE A 7 2.02 7.91 6.06
N SER A 8 2.20 6.78 6.72
CA SER A 8 2.92 6.74 8.00
C SER A 8 4.39 7.13 7.79
N SER A 9 5.11 7.41 8.88
CA SER A 9 6.58 7.60 8.83
C SER A 9 7.28 6.38 8.24
N SER A 10 6.99 5.18 8.75
CA SER A 10 7.56 3.92 8.29
C SER A 10 7.34 3.65 6.79
N ALA A 11 6.16 3.97 6.28
CA ALA A 11 5.85 3.80 4.86
C ALA A 11 6.59 4.82 3.99
N ARG A 12 6.74 6.08 4.44
CA ARG A 12 7.56 7.07 3.75
C ARG A 12 9.02 6.63 3.69
N ASP A 13 9.58 6.20 4.82
CA ASP A 13 10.98 5.76 4.89
C ASP A 13 11.22 4.56 3.97
N SER A 14 10.29 3.60 3.94
CA SER A 14 10.35 2.45 3.04
C SER A 14 10.31 2.87 1.57
N LEU A 15 9.48 3.84 1.21
CA LEU A 15 9.38 4.36 -0.17
C LEU A 15 10.67 5.07 -0.59
N ILE A 16 11.24 5.90 0.30
CA ILE A 16 12.51 6.60 0.07
C ILE A 16 13.65 5.60 -0.08
N ASN A 17 13.75 4.62 0.82
CA ASN A 17 14.78 3.59 0.75
C ASN A 17 14.69 2.77 -0.55
N LEU A 18 13.48 2.44 -1.01
CA LEU A 18 13.29 1.75 -2.29
C LEU A 18 13.76 2.60 -3.48
N GLN A 19 13.55 3.91 -3.45
CA GLN A 19 13.99 4.82 -4.50
C GLN A 19 15.51 4.74 -4.71
N GLU A 20 16.28 4.67 -3.62
CA GLU A 20 17.73 4.62 -3.64
C GLU A 20 18.28 3.21 -3.91
N LEU A 21 17.64 2.17 -3.36
CA LEU A 21 18.20 0.81 -3.35
C LEU A 21 17.69 -0.10 -4.47
N ASP A 22 16.45 0.07 -4.92
CA ASP A 22 15.82 -0.80 -5.91
C ASP A 22 14.82 -0.02 -6.78
N ALA A 23 15.35 0.72 -7.76
CA ALA A 23 14.56 1.52 -8.69
C ALA A 23 13.47 0.72 -9.43
N LYS A 24 13.70 -0.58 -9.70
CA LYS A 24 12.69 -1.43 -10.35
C LYS A 24 11.50 -1.64 -9.42
N LYS A 25 11.76 -1.96 -8.16
CA LYS A 25 10.70 -2.15 -7.16
C LYS A 25 10.02 -0.85 -6.77
N TYR A 26 10.77 0.24 -6.64
CA TYR A 26 10.23 1.58 -6.47
C TYR A 26 9.18 1.92 -7.55
N ASN A 27 9.51 1.70 -8.83
CA ASN A 27 8.57 1.95 -9.92
C ASN A 27 7.30 1.08 -9.85
N LYS A 28 7.41 -0.18 -9.40
CA LYS A 28 6.23 -1.03 -9.17
C LYS A 28 5.37 -0.47 -8.04
N VAL A 29 5.98 -0.03 -6.94
CA VAL A 29 5.25 0.60 -5.83
C VAL A 29 4.55 1.87 -6.29
N LEU A 30 5.23 2.76 -7.04
CA LEU A 30 4.59 3.96 -7.59
C LEU A 30 3.39 3.64 -8.48
N LYS A 31 3.51 2.62 -9.35
CA LYS A 31 2.39 2.16 -10.18
C LYS A 31 1.23 1.66 -9.32
N THR A 32 1.50 0.87 -8.29
CA THR A 32 0.49 0.40 -7.34
C THR A 32 -0.20 1.56 -6.62
N LEU A 33 0.56 2.55 -6.13
CA LEU A 33 0.01 3.75 -5.48
C LEU A 33 -0.84 4.59 -6.44
N GLY A 34 -0.42 4.75 -7.70
CA GLY A 34 -1.20 5.45 -8.72
C GLY A 34 -2.53 4.75 -9.04
N LEU A 35 -2.54 3.42 -9.08
CA LEU A 35 -3.77 2.64 -9.19
C LEU A 35 -4.65 2.80 -7.93
N MET A 36 -4.07 2.73 -6.74
CA MET A 36 -4.83 2.91 -5.49
C MET A 36 -5.48 4.30 -5.40
N ALA A 37 -4.78 5.34 -5.86
CA ALA A 37 -5.28 6.71 -5.89
C ALA A 37 -6.48 6.90 -6.84
N THR A 38 -6.72 5.99 -7.78
CA THR A 38 -7.75 6.16 -8.83
C THR A 38 -8.83 5.07 -8.81
N ASN A 39 -8.46 3.84 -8.44
CA ASN A 39 -9.33 2.68 -8.39
C ASN A 39 -8.80 1.59 -7.44
N LEU A 40 -9.24 1.62 -6.18
CA LEU A 40 -8.94 0.59 -5.19
C LEU A 40 -9.45 -0.82 -5.56
N ARG A 41 -10.38 -0.94 -6.52
CA ARG A 41 -10.91 -2.23 -7.00
C ARG A 41 -10.22 -2.71 -8.28
N HIS A 42 -9.11 -2.09 -8.67
CA HIS A 42 -8.40 -2.51 -9.87
C HIS A 42 -7.91 -3.97 -9.72
N PRO A 43 -8.17 -4.87 -10.68
CA PRO A 43 -7.90 -6.31 -10.53
C PRO A 43 -6.45 -6.66 -10.20
N SER A 44 -5.49 -5.86 -10.66
CA SER A 44 -4.06 -6.09 -10.37
C SER A 44 -3.68 -5.83 -8.90
N LEU A 45 -4.45 -5.01 -8.18
CA LEU A 45 -4.19 -4.70 -6.78
C LEU A 45 -4.54 -5.89 -5.88
N LYS A 46 -5.45 -6.77 -6.31
CA LYS A 46 -5.91 -7.93 -5.53
C LYS A 46 -6.22 -7.58 -4.06
N THR A 47 -6.85 -6.42 -3.87
CA THR A 47 -7.11 -5.87 -2.56
C THR A 47 -8.02 -6.78 -1.76
N HIS A 48 -7.61 -7.08 -0.53
CA HIS A 48 -8.43 -7.80 0.45
C HIS A 48 -8.06 -7.37 1.86
N LYS A 49 -8.97 -7.65 2.79
CA LYS A 49 -8.77 -7.39 4.21
C LYS A 49 -7.62 -8.25 4.74
N TYR A 50 -6.79 -7.64 5.57
CA TYR A 50 -5.68 -8.28 6.26
C TYR A 50 -6.08 -8.46 7.72
N ASP A 51 -6.54 -9.67 8.07
CA ASP A 51 -7.28 -9.92 9.32
C ASP A 51 -6.41 -9.92 10.59
N THR A 52 -5.09 -9.89 10.48
CA THR A 52 -4.17 -10.01 11.62
C THR A 52 -3.73 -8.66 12.20
N LEU A 53 -4.10 -7.54 11.56
CA LEU A 53 -3.74 -6.20 12.01
C LEU A 53 -4.96 -5.27 11.96
N SER A 54 -5.02 -4.37 12.93
CA SER A 54 -5.99 -3.27 12.94
C SER A 54 -5.26 -1.93 12.94
N GLY A 55 -5.91 -0.92 12.38
CA GLY A 55 -5.44 0.46 12.44
C GLY A 55 -5.46 1.04 13.86
N PRO A 56 -4.89 2.25 14.05
CA PRO A 56 -4.76 2.89 15.36
C PRO A 56 -6.11 3.10 16.08
N ASN A 57 -7.21 3.21 15.35
CA ASN A 57 -8.57 3.34 15.89
C ASN A 57 -9.44 2.11 15.52
N GLN A 58 -8.82 0.93 15.40
CA GLN A 58 -9.47 -0.34 15.02
C GLN A 58 -9.98 -0.37 13.57
N GLU A 59 -9.41 0.45 12.68
CA GLU A 59 -9.73 0.40 11.26
C GLU A 59 -9.36 -0.97 10.67
N GLU A 60 -10.17 -1.44 9.72
CA GLU A 60 -9.81 -2.60 8.92
C GLU A 60 -8.59 -2.27 8.06
N ILE A 61 -7.54 -3.11 8.17
CA ILE A 61 -6.38 -3.04 7.29
C ILE A 61 -6.65 -3.86 6.04
N PHE A 62 -6.16 -3.35 4.91
CA PHE A 62 -6.19 -4.01 3.62
C PHE A 62 -4.76 -4.16 3.10
N GLU A 63 -4.50 -5.24 2.37
CA GLU A 63 -3.27 -5.39 1.59
C GLU A 63 -3.56 -5.20 0.10
N ALA A 64 -2.63 -4.55 -0.60
CA ALA A 64 -2.63 -4.43 -2.06
C ALA A 64 -1.32 -4.97 -2.63
N TYR A 65 -1.42 -5.67 -3.76
CA TYR A 65 -0.31 -6.37 -4.37
C TYR A 65 0.55 -5.38 -5.17
N VAL A 66 1.83 -5.34 -4.82
CA VAL A 66 2.87 -4.73 -5.68
C VAL A 66 3.40 -5.78 -6.65
N GLU A 67 3.59 -6.99 -6.14
CA GLU A 67 4.11 -8.13 -6.89
C GLU A 67 3.28 -9.38 -6.59
N ASN A 68 3.30 -10.35 -7.48
CA ASN A 68 2.60 -11.62 -7.30
C ASN A 68 3.46 -12.77 -7.81
N LYS A 69 3.36 -13.95 -7.19
CA LYS A 69 4.10 -15.16 -7.57
C LYS A 69 5.63 -14.95 -7.66
N THR A 70 6.21 -14.19 -6.74
CA THR A 70 7.66 -13.99 -6.61
C THR A 70 8.05 -14.19 -5.15
N PRO A 71 9.26 -14.72 -4.85
CA PRO A 71 9.80 -14.69 -3.50
C PRO A 71 9.82 -13.26 -2.95
N ALA A 72 9.49 -13.10 -1.67
CA ALA A 72 9.44 -11.80 -0.98
C ALA A 72 8.58 -10.74 -1.71
N ALA A 73 7.46 -11.15 -2.30
CA ALA A 73 6.57 -10.27 -3.05
C ALA A 73 6.10 -9.09 -2.19
N PHE A 74 6.30 -7.86 -2.67
CA PHE A 74 5.91 -6.68 -1.90
C PHE A 74 4.39 -6.49 -1.83
N ARG A 75 3.96 -5.90 -0.71
CA ARG A 75 2.59 -5.45 -0.43
C ARG A 75 2.60 -4.01 0.03
N VAL A 76 1.50 -3.32 -0.27
CA VAL A 76 1.13 -2.05 0.37
C VAL A 76 0.01 -2.36 1.36
N PHE A 77 0.24 -2.07 2.64
CA PHE A 77 -0.76 -2.17 3.69
C PHE A 77 -1.38 -0.79 3.94
N TRP A 78 -2.70 -0.71 3.97
CA TRP A 78 -3.41 0.56 4.08
C TRP A 78 -4.78 0.41 4.75
N TYR A 79 -5.35 1.52 5.21
CA TYR A 79 -6.72 1.61 5.72
C TYR A 79 -7.41 2.89 5.24
N TYR A 80 -8.74 2.96 5.35
CA TYR A 80 -9.48 4.18 5.03
C TYR A 80 -9.20 5.26 6.08
N GLY A 81 -8.69 6.40 5.64
CA GLY A 81 -8.39 7.53 6.52
C GLY A 81 -9.64 8.16 7.13
N PRO A 82 -9.48 9.03 8.14
CA PRO A 82 -10.60 9.67 8.84
C PRO A 82 -11.45 10.55 7.91
N ASP A 83 -10.86 11.10 6.86
CA ASP A 83 -11.52 11.94 5.89
C ASP A 83 -12.04 11.14 4.67
N LYS A 84 -13.17 11.59 4.12
CA LYS A 84 -13.73 10.99 2.90
C LYS A 84 -12.74 11.10 1.74
N GLY A 85 -12.48 9.96 1.10
CA GLY A 85 -11.57 9.90 -0.04
C GLY A 85 -10.10 9.93 0.36
N VAL A 86 -9.76 9.69 1.62
CA VAL A 86 -8.38 9.50 2.08
C VAL A 86 -8.14 8.01 2.37
N ILE A 87 -6.95 7.54 2.00
CA ILE A 87 -6.42 6.27 2.46
C ILE A 87 -5.05 6.52 3.09
N THR A 88 -4.73 5.76 4.13
CA THR A 88 -3.45 5.85 4.82
C THR A 88 -2.66 4.58 4.58
N VAL A 89 -1.50 4.72 3.93
CA VAL A 89 -0.53 3.64 3.76
C VAL A 89 0.33 3.55 5.01
N ILE A 90 0.33 2.37 5.64
CA ILE A 90 1.05 2.09 6.88
C ILE A 90 2.32 1.25 6.69
N GLY A 91 2.44 0.55 5.56
CA GLY A 91 3.59 -0.31 5.29
C GLY A 91 3.77 -0.58 3.80
N ILE A 92 5.03 -0.61 3.38
CA ILE A 92 5.47 -1.01 2.04
C ILE A 92 6.63 -1.99 2.25
N THR A 93 6.33 -3.28 2.20
CA THR A 93 7.24 -4.32 2.70
C THR A 93 7.01 -5.64 1.95
N PRO A 94 7.97 -6.58 1.92
CA PRO A 94 7.68 -7.96 1.55
C PRO A 94 6.47 -8.49 2.32
N HIS A 95 5.66 -9.33 1.68
CA HIS A 95 4.63 -10.07 2.39
C HIS A 95 5.27 -10.90 3.52
N PRO A 96 4.68 -10.88 4.74
CA PRO A 96 5.15 -11.67 5.87
C PRO A 96 5.20 -13.17 5.60
#